data_AF-A0A1H8N2M3-F1
#
_entry.id   AF-A0A1H8N2M3-F1
#
_cell.length_a   1.000
_cell.length_b   1.000
_cell.length_c   1.000
_cell.angle_alpha   90.00
_cell.angle_beta   90.00
_cell.angle_gamma   90.00
#
_symmetry.space_group_name_H-M   'P 1'
#
loop_
_entity.id
_entity.type
_entity.pdbx_description
1 polymer ?
#
loop_
_entity_poly.entity_id
_entity_poly.type
_entity_poly.pdbx_seq_one_letter_code
_entity_poly.pdbx_strand_id
1 'polypeptide(L)' 'MFGIETLSGTAQAAALVGLVLVEAIVLYVGYGGLVRLVGPTVIDALGGE' A
#
# COMPACT_ATOMS: atom_id res chain seq x y z
N MET A 1 17.95 -1.38 -3.90
CA MET A 1 17.06 -2.55 -3.88
C MET A 1 17.10 -3.13 -2.46
N PHE A 2 16.09 -3.88 -2.00
CA PHE A 2 15.92 -4.23 -0.57
C PHE A 2 16.95 -5.26 -0.03
N GLY A 3 18.07 -5.49 -0.72
CA GLY A 3 19.10 -6.47 -0.33
C GLY A 3 18.66 -7.92 -0.56
N ILE A 4 17.51 -8.11 -1.21
CA ILE A 4 16.93 -9.42 -1.53
C ILE A 4 17.59 -10.08 -2.76
N GLU A 5 18.44 -9.34 -3.47
CA GLU A 5 19.16 -9.79 -4.66
C GLU A 5 20.28 -10.77 -4.33
N THR A 6 20.73 -10.80 -3.07
CA THR A 6 21.77 -11.71 -2.60
C THR A 6 21.22 -13.07 -2.17
N LEU A 7 19.90 -13.27 -2.22
CA LEU A 7 19.24 -14.52 -1.86
C LEU A 7 19.36 -15.55 -2.98
N SER A 8 19.31 -16.84 -2.64
CA SER A 8 19.17 -17.90 -3.64
C SER A 8 17.84 -17.77 -4.39
N GLY A 9 17.77 -18.22 -5.65
CA GLY A 9 16.66 -17.90 -6.55
C GLY A 9 15.25 -18.16 -5.98
N THR A 10 15.03 -19.28 -5.29
CA THR A 10 13.74 -19.59 -4.66
C THR A 10 13.43 -18.65 -3.48
N ALA A 11 14.44 -18.34 -2.66
CA ALA A 11 14.26 -17.45 -1.51
C ALA A 11 14.04 -15.99 -1.98
N GLN A 12 14.73 -15.58 -3.05
CA GLN A 12 14.51 -14.28 -3.69
C GLN A 12 13.08 -14.16 -4.22
N ALA A 13 12.58 -15.18 -4.92
CA ALA A 13 11.21 -15.18 -5.45
C ALA A 13 10.18 -15.07 -4.32
N ALA A 14 10.32 -15.88 -3.27
CA ALA A 14 9.43 -15.83 -2.11
C ALA A 14 9.46 -14.46 -1.41
N ALA A 15 10.65 -13.89 -1.21
CA ALA A 15 10.82 -12.58 -0.60
C ALA A 15 10.17 -11.46 -1.44
N LEU A 16 10.34 -11.50 -2.76
CA LEU A 16 9.76 -10.51 -3.67
C LEU A 16 8.23 -10.59 -3.68
N VAL A 17 7.67 -11.79 -3.79
CA VAL A 17 6.20 -11.98 -3.73
C VAL A 17 5.65 -11.52 -2.38
N GLY A 18 6.30 -11.88 -1.29
CA GLY A 18 5.90 -11.45 0.05
C GLY A 18 5.95 -9.94 0.24
N LEU A 19 6.99 -9.28 -0.28
CA LEU A 19 7.13 -7.83 -0.25
C LEU A 19 5.98 -7.14 -0.99
N VAL A 20 5.71 -7.56 -2.23
CA VAL A 20 4.61 -6.99 -3.04
C VAL A 20 3.25 -7.21 -2.38
N LEU A 21 3.04 -8.37 -1.75
CA LEU A 21 1.81 -8.64 -1.00
C LEU A 21 1.65 -7.66 0.18
N VAL A 22 2.73 -7.42 0.93
CA VAL A 22 2.71 -6.43 2.03
C VAL A 22 2.42 -5.03 1.49
N GLU A 23 3.08 -4.63 0.41
CA GLU A 23 2.82 -3.34 -0.25
C GLU A 23 1.35 -3.21 -0.69
N ALA A 24 0.78 -4.25 -1.28
CA ALA A 24 -0.62 -4.27 -1.68
C ALA A 24 -1.58 -4.12 -0.49
N ILE A 25 -1.30 -4.79 0.63
CA ILE A 25 -2.08 -4.65 1.87
C ILE A 25 -1.97 -3.22 2.41
N VAL A 26 -0.75 -2.67 2.48
CA VAL A 26 -0.48 -1.31 2.93
C VAL A 26 -1.22 -0.29 2.05
N LEU A 27 -1.20 -0.46 0.73
CA LEU A 27 -1.89 0.42 -0.20
C LEU A 27 -3.41 0.33 -0.05
N TYR A 28 -3.96 -0.88 0.08
CA TYR A 28 -5.40 -1.08 0.24
C TYR A 28 -5.91 -0.42 1.53
N VAL A 29 -5.27 -0.73 2.67
CA VAL A 29 -5.66 -0.19 3.97
C VAL A 29 -5.36 1.31 4.04
N GLY A 30 -4.19 1.72 3.55
CA GLY A 30 -3.75 3.11 3.53
C GLY A 30 -4.67 4.01 2.71
N TYR A 31 -5.08 3.56 1.52
CA TYR A 31 -6.05 4.28 0.71
C TYR A 31 -7.41 4.41 1.42
N GLY A 32 -7.92 3.32 1.99
CA GLY A 32 -9.16 3.36 2.77
C GLY A 32 -9.08 4.33 3.96
N GLY A 33 -7.93 4.37 4.64
CA GLY A 33 -7.65 5.31 5.72
C GLY A 33 -7.61 6.77 5.23
N LEU A 34 -6.89 7.05 4.14
CA LEU A 34 -6.80 8.37 3.54
C LEU A 34 -8.18 8.89 3.09
N VAL A 35 -8.98 8.04 2.44
CA VAL A 35 -10.34 8.40 2.02
C VAL A 35 -11.22 8.73 3.22
N ARG A 36 -11.11 8.00 4.33
CA ARG A 36 -11.88 8.32 5.56
C ARG A 36 -11.47 9.65 6.20
N LEU A 37 -10.18 9.98 6.15
CA LEU A 37 -9.65 11.20 6.74
C LEU A 37 -9.94 12.44 5.88
N VAL A 38 -9.71 12.33 4.58
CA VAL A 38 -9.74 13.45 3.64
C VAL A 38 -11.11 13.58 2.96
N GLY A 39 -11.88 12.50 2.89
CA GLY A 39 -13.21 12.44 2.27
C GLY A 39 -14.16 13.53 2.77
N PRO A 40 -14.39 13.67 4.09
CA PRO A 40 -15.26 14.71 4.63
C PRO A 40 -14.82 16.12 4.21
N THR A 41 -13.52 16.42 4.35
CA THR A 41 -12.96 17.72 3.97
C THR A 41 -13.16 18.04 2.49
N VAL A 42 -13.03 17.04 1.61
CA VAL A 42 -13.25 17.22 0.17
C VAL A 42 -14.73 17.43 -0.14
N ILE A 43 -15.64 16.69 0.51
CA ILE A 43 -17.09 16.86 0.33
C ILE A 43 -17.54 18.25 0.80
N ASP A 44 -17.09 18.69 1.98
CA ASP A 44 -17.39 20.02 2.51
C ASP A 44 -16.86 21.13 1.58
N ALA A 45 -15.64 20.97 1.06
CA ALA A 45 -15.03 21.94 0.14
C ALA A 45 -15.75 22.03 -1.22
N LEU A 46 -16.43 20.96 -1.64
CA LEU A 46 -17.21 20.91 -2.88
C LEU A 46 -18.66 21.35 -2.69
N GLY A 47 -19.07 21.74 -1.47
CA GLY A 47 -20.41 22.22 -1.16
C GLY A 47 -21.43 21.10 -0.91
N GLY A 48 -20.99 19.94 -0.40
CA GLY A 48 -21.89 18.86 0.00
C GLY A 48 -22.73 19.24 1.22
N GLU A 49 -24.06 19.09 1.08
CA GLU A 49 -25.04 18.91 2.17
C GLU A 49 -25.45 17.44 2.25
#